data_AF-A0A967T2H7-F1
#
_entry.id   AF-A0A967T2H7-F1
#
_cell.length_a   1.000
_cell.length_b   1.000
_cell.length_c   1.000
_cell.angle_alpha   90.00
_cell.angle_beta   90.00
_cell.angle_gamma   90.00
#
_symmetry.space_group_name_H-M   'P 1'
#
loop_
_entity.id
_entity.type
_entity.pdbx_description
1 polymer ?
#
loop_
_entity_poly.entity_id
_entity_poly.type
_entity_poly.pdbx_seq_one_letter_code
_entity_poly.pdbx_strand_id
1 'polypeptide(L)'
;MNSLYNRFISATGLAGANKRWLGLLFVVALFGTYACSPSSSVTDNQQEQSIETSNIKSLDEVTPPSPDPRVGLKAGLFDAGEAIWNLEMLSTTPPPEDFIGSTNSDLAFKGNYAIQGNYNGFMVWDISNPADPTLVVDFLCPASQSDVSVYGDLLFVSGEGLGGRLDCGTEGVNKRASKERLRGIRIFDISDIENPEYVSNVQTCRGSHTHSVLDDPQDDENVYVYVSGSAPVRPEEELPGCSSAPPSEDPNSALFRIEV
;
A
#
# COMPACT_ATOMS: atom_id res chain seq x y z
N MET A 1 22.80 5.72 31.92
CA MET A 1 23.40 5.68 33.28
C MET A 1 22.35 5.16 34.25
N ASN A 2 22.77 4.22 35.09
CA ASN A 2 22.00 3.22 35.84
C ASN A 2 20.95 3.74 36.83
N SER A 3 19.84 3.00 36.97
CA SER A 3 19.56 2.12 38.14
C SER A 3 18.05 1.84 38.22
N LEU A 4 17.56 0.71 37.68
CA LEU A 4 17.21 -0.49 38.46
C LEU A 4 16.35 -0.22 39.70
N TYR A 5 15.06 -0.54 39.60
CA TYR A 5 14.20 -0.90 40.74
C TYR A 5 13.50 -2.21 40.41
N ASN A 6 13.72 -3.22 41.23
CA ASN A 6 13.11 -4.53 41.09
C ASN A 6 12.68 -5.04 42.47
N ARG A 7 11.46 -5.61 42.48
CA ARG A 7 10.92 -6.67 43.35
C ARG A 7 10.16 -6.33 44.66
N PHE A 8 8.87 -6.68 44.57
CA PHE A 8 8.09 -7.63 45.40
C PHE A 8 8.07 -7.50 46.92
N ILE A 9 6.86 -7.29 47.46
CA ILE A 9 6.40 -7.88 48.72
C ILE A 9 4.96 -8.38 48.55
N SER A 10 4.75 -9.65 48.89
CA SER A 10 3.46 -10.29 49.16
C SER A 10 3.33 -10.46 50.67
N ALA A 11 2.16 -10.20 51.24
CA ALA A 11 1.75 -10.77 52.53
C ALA A 11 0.22 -10.69 52.70
N THR A 12 -0.30 -11.73 53.32
CA THR A 12 -1.68 -12.22 53.41
C THR A 12 -2.28 -12.01 54.81
N GLY A 13 -3.62 -11.99 54.90
CA GLY A 13 -4.45 -12.41 56.05
C GLY A 13 -4.76 -11.34 57.12
N LEU A 14 -5.87 -11.34 57.87
CA LEU A 14 -6.95 -12.32 58.09
C LEU A 14 -8.04 -11.68 58.98
N ALA A 15 -9.29 -12.21 58.87
CA ALA A 15 -10.37 -12.29 59.87
C ALA A 15 -11.08 -10.99 60.32
N GLY A 16 -12.37 -10.96 60.64
CA GLY A 16 -13.39 -11.99 60.84
C GLY A 16 -14.72 -11.34 61.30
N ALA A 17 -15.82 -12.04 61.09
CA ALA A 17 -17.21 -11.57 61.06
C ALA A 17 -17.98 -11.53 62.40
N ASN A 18 -19.11 -10.79 62.42
CA ASN A 18 -20.44 -11.08 63.02
C ASN A 18 -21.19 -9.76 63.31
N LYS A 19 -22.53 -9.57 63.24
CA LYS A 19 -23.71 -10.43 63.07
C LYS A 19 -24.94 -9.52 62.79
N ARG A 20 -25.81 -9.96 61.86
CA ARG A 20 -27.30 -9.92 61.81
C ARG A 20 -28.06 -8.57 61.91
N TRP A 21 -29.28 -8.37 61.40
CA TRP A 21 -30.18 -8.83 60.31
C TRP A 21 -31.57 -8.28 60.71
N LEU A 22 -32.21 -7.47 59.86
CA LEU A 22 -33.65 -7.14 59.73
C LEU A 22 -33.66 -5.81 58.93
N GLY A 23 -34.20 -5.63 57.73
CA GLY A 23 -35.23 -6.35 57.00
C GLY A 23 -36.12 -5.26 56.41
N LEU A 24 -36.03 -5.01 55.10
CA LEU A 24 -37.11 -4.40 54.30
C LEU A 24 -36.78 -4.55 52.81
N LEU A 25 -37.64 -5.32 52.16
CA LEU A 25 -37.66 -5.63 50.73
C LEU A 25 -38.03 -4.38 49.92
N PHE A 26 -37.18 -4.02 48.96
CA PHE A 26 -37.60 -3.35 47.73
C PHE A 26 -36.92 -4.07 46.56
N VAL A 27 -37.66 -4.97 45.92
CA VAL A 27 -37.27 -5.57 44.64
C VAL A 27 -37.73 -4.60 43.56
N VAL A 28 -36.80 -3.82 43.01
CA VAL A 28 -37.02 -3.14 41.73
C VAL A 28 -36.52 -4.09 40.64
N ALA A 29 -37.45 -4.80 40.02
CA ALA A 29 -37.18 -5.54 38.79
C ALA A 29 -37.04 -4.53 37.65
N LEU A 30 -35.80 -4.13 37.35
CA LEU A 30 -35.47 -3.46 36.10
C LEU A 30 -35.46 -4.52 35.00
N PHE A 31 -36.58 -4.62 34.27
CA PHE A 31 -36.59 -5.24 32.95
C PHE A 31 -35.65 -4.44 32.05
N GLY A 32 -34.45 -4.98 31.80
CA GLY A 32 -33.59 -4.53 30.72
C GLY A 32 -34.28 -4.84 29.40
N THR A 33 -34.98 -3.86 28.84
CA THR A 33 -35.37 -3.89 27.44
C THR A 33 -34.08 -3.83 26.62
N TYR A 34 -33.77 -4.91 25.90
CA TYR A 34 -32.87 -4.82 24.75
C TYR A 34 -33.53 -3.86 23.76
N ALA A 35 -33.10 -2.61 23.77
CA ALA A 35 -33.33 -1.71 22.66
C ALA A 35 -32.38 -2.14 21.56
N CYS A 36 -32.92 -2.69 20.47
CA CYS A 36 -32.22 -2.66 19.20
C CYS A 36 -31.98 -1.19 18.90
N SER A 37 -30.72 -0.73 18.97
CA SER A 37 -30.36 0.52 18.31
C SER A 37 -30.75 0.35 16.84
N PRO A 38 -31.61 1.21 16.27
CA PRO A 38 -31.71 1.26 14.83
C PRO A 38 -30.31 1.56 14.32
N SER A 39 -29.82 0.73 13.41
CA SER A 39 -28.68 1.08 12.57
C SER A 39 -28.88 2.51 12.13
N SER A 40 -27.93 3.39 12.44
CA SER A 40 -27.90 4.73 11.87
C SER A 40 -28.01 4.56 10.36
N SER A 41 -29.19 4.83 9.81
CA SER A 41 -29.33 5.01 8.38
C SER A 41 -28.34 6.11 8.05
N VAL A 42 -27.32 5.79 7.26
CA VAL A 42 -26.55 6.79 6.55
C VAL A 42 -27.60 7.59 5.80
N THR A 43 -27.96 8.76 6.33
CA THR A 43 -28.58 9.80 5.51
C THR A 43 -27.51 10.13 4.51
N ASP A 44 -27.63 9.49 3.36
CA ASP A 44 -26.96 9.87 2.15
C ASP A 44 -27.38 11.32 1.89
N ASN A 45 -26.59 12.26 2.40
CA ASN A 45 -26.60 13.62 1.89
C ASN A 45 -25.96 13.52 0.52
N GLN A 46 -26.71 12.94 -0.42
CA GLN A 46 -26.57 13.19 -1.81
C GLN A 46 -26.84 14.68 -1.98
N GLN A 47 -25.81 15.49 -1.87
CA GLN A 47 -25.62 16.43 -2.96
C GLN A 47 -25.27 15.58 -4.17
N GLU A 48 -26.32 15.05 -4.80
CA GLU A 48 -26.31 14.74 -6.22
C GLU A 48 -25.84 16.03 -6.91
N GLN A 49 -24.53 16.13 -7.15
CA GLN A 49 -24.10 16.84 -8.33
C GLN A 49 -24.70 16.03 -9.49
N SER A 50 -25.85 16.48 -9.97
CA SER A 50 -26.44 16.01 -11.20
C SER A 50 -25.43 16.28 -12.31
N ILE A 51 -24.52 15.32 -12.55
CA ILE A 51 -23.81 15.26 -13.81
C ILE A 51 -24.93 15.10 -14.84
N GLU A 52 -25.11 16.10 -15.71
CA GLU A 52 -26.03 16.01 -16.83
C GLU A 52 -25.61 14.81 -17.69
N THR A 53 -26.20 13.64 -17.43
CA THR A 53 -26.02 12.41 -18.20
C THR A 53 -26.67 12.49 -19.58
N SER A 54 -27.25 13.64 -19.93
CA SER A 54 -28.02 13.89 -21.16
C SER A 54 -27.21 13.88 -22.46
N ASN A 55 -25.87 13.87 -22.38
CA ASN A 55 -24.98 13.92 -23.55
C ASN A 55 -23.99 12.74 -23.66
N ILE A 56 -24.15 11.70 -22.85
CA ILE A 56 -23.30 10.50 -22.97
C ILE A 56 -23.78 9.70 -24.19
N LYS A 57 -23.06 9.82 -25.30
CA LYS A 57 -23.28 9.03 -26.51
C LYS A 57 -22.83 7.59 -26.31
N SER A 58 -23.55 6.64 -26.90
CA SER A 58 -23.06 5.25 -26.97
C SER A 58 -21.73 5.21 -27.73
N LEU A 59 -20.85 4.26 -27.39
CA LEU A 59 -19.57 4.07 -28.10
C LEU A 59 -19.79 3.87 -29.61
N ASP A 60 -20.93 3.29 -30.00
CA ASP A 60 -21.32 3.08 -31.39
C ASP A 60 -21.67 4.39 -32.15
N GLU A 61 -21.96 5.48 -31.43
CA GLU A 61 -22.30 6.79 -31.98
C GLU A 61 -21.09 7.74 -32.06
N VAL A 62 -19.94 7.28 -31.56
CA VAL A 62 -18.71 8.07 -31.42
C VAL A 62 -17.79 7.76 -32.61
N THR A 63 -17.76 8.66 -33.60
CA THR A 63 -16.98 8.47 -34.83
C THR A 63 -15.53 8.92 -34.67
N PRO A 64 -14.52 8.05 -34.88
CA PRO A 64 -13.11 8.42 -34.76
C PRO A 64 -12.72 9.52 -35.75
N PRO A 65 -11.80 10.43 -35.38
CA PRO A 65 -11.34 11.47 -36.28
C PRO A 65 -10.67 10.87 -37.52
N SER A 66 -10.97 11.44 -38.68
CA SER A 66 -10.41 11.05 -39.97
C SER A 66 -9.95 12.31 -40.72
N PRO A 67 -8.66 12.42 -41.10
CA PRO A 67 -7.60 11.43 -40.96
C PRO A 67 -7.18 11.18 -39.50
N ASP A 68 -6.52 10.05 -39.24
CA ASP A 68 -6.05 9.70 -37.89
C ASP A 68 -5.06 10.76 -37.38
N PRO A 69 -5.38 11.48 -36.29
CA PRO A 69 -4.57 12.59 -35.80
C PRO A 69 -3.23 12.15 -35.21
N ARG A 70 -3.01 10.84 -35.03
CA ARG A 70 -1.74 10.28 -34.56
C ARG A 70 -0.68 10.18 -35.67
N VAL A 71 -1.07 10.29 -36.93
CA VAL A 71 -0.14 10.19 -38.06
C VAL A 71 0.70 11.47 -38.15
N GLY A 72 2.02 11.32 -38.04
CA GLY A 72 2.97 12.43 -38.21
C GLY A 72 3.31 13.19 -36.92
N LEU A 73 2.88 12.70 -35.74
CA LEU A 73 3.29 13.27 -34.46
C LEU A 73 4.82 13.21 -34.29
N LYS A 74 5.40 14.30 -33.77
CA LYS A 74 6.84 14.35 -33.47
C LYS A 74 7.16 13.52 -32.22
N ALA A 75 8.33 12.89 -32.20
CA ALA A 75 8.88 12.34 -30.96
C ALA A 75 9.34 13.48 -30.04
N GLY A 76 9.35 13.21 -28.74
CA GLY A 76 9.81 14.13 -27.69
C GLY A 76 9.71 13.45 -26.33
N LEU A 77 10.47 13.92 -25.34
CA LEU A 77 10.37 13.42 -23.95
C LEU A 77 9.31 14.20 -23.18
N PHE A 78 9.36 15.54 -23.28
CA PHE A 78 8.40 16.47 -22.65
C PHE A 78 7.67 17.36 -23.67
N ASP A 79 7.93 17.14 -24.96
CA ASP A 79 7.40 17.95 -26.05
C ASP A 79 6.95 17.09 -27.24
N ALA A 80 6.60 15.82 -26.99
CA ALA A 80 6.07 14.96 -28.03
C ALA A 80 4.82 15.58 -28.69
N GLY A 81 4.56 15.24 -29.95
CA GLY A 81 3.28 15.55 -30.57
C GLY A 81 2.18 14.77 -29.87
N GLU A 82 1.04 15.42 -29.61
CA GLU A 82 -0.10 14.82 -28.91
C GLU A 82 -1.34 14.77 -29.81
N ALA A 83 -2.16 13.75 -29.61
CA ALA A 83 -3.49 13.65 -30.18
C ALA A 83 -4.43 13.10 -29.11
N ILE A 84 -5.47 13.87 -28.78
CA ILE A 84 -6.44 13.54 -27.74
C ILE A 84 -7.84 13.61 -28.36
N TRP A 85 -8.68 12.62 -28.07
CA TRP A 85 -10.05 12.56 -28.54
C TRP A 85 -10.98 12.07 -27.43
N ASN A 86 -12.07 12.81 -27.19
CA ASN A 86 -13.04 12.58 -26.10
C ASN A 86 -12.45 12.61 -24.69
N LEU A 87 -11.25 13.17 -24.52
CA LEU A 87 -10.62 13.42 -23.24
C LEU A 87 -10.11 14.87 -23.21
N GLU A 88 -9.97 15.41 -22.02
CA GLU A 88 -9.29 16.69 -21.77
C GLU A 88 -8.06 16.39 -20.93
N MET A 89 -6.89 16.79 -21.43
CA MET A 89 -5.66 16.70 -20.66
C MET A 89 -5.57 17.91 -19.74
N LEU A 90 -5.66 17.66 -18.44
CA LEU A 90 -5.63 18.73 -17.43
C LEU A 90 -4.20 19.17 -17.09
N SER A 91 -3.25 18.23 -17.09
CA SER A 91 -1.85 18.51 -16.78
C SER A 91 -0.89 17.46 -17.38
N THR A 92 0.35 17.89 -17.61
CA THR A 92 1.53 17.06 -17.96
C THR A 92 2.72 17.41 -17.07
N THR A 93 2.49 17.61 -15.77
CA THR A 93 3.55 17.93 -14.79
C THR A 93 4.72 16.94 -14.89
N PRO A 94 5.94 17.39 -15.21
CA PRO A 94 7.11 16.52 -15.28
C PRO A 94 7.53 15.98 -13.90
N PRO A 95 8.10 14.77 -13.82
CA PRO A 95 8.70 14.25 -12.59
C PRO A 95 10.01 14.98 -12.24
N PRO A 96 10.49 14.87 -10.98
CA PRO A 96 11.81 15.34 -10.56
C PRO A 96 12.94 14.58 -11.28
N GLU A 97 14.13 15.18 -11.29
CA GLU A 97 15.30 14.75 -12.09
C GLU A 97 15.66 13.27 -11.89
N ASP A 98 15.67 12.79 -10.64
CA ASP A 98 16.03 11.41 -10.30
C ASP A 98 15.06 10.35 -10.84
N PHE A 99 13.89 10.77 -11.34
CA PHE A 99 12.84 9.90 -11.87
C PHE A 99 12.70 10.02 -13.40
N ILE A 100 13.40 10.97 -14.03
CA ILE A 100 13.41 11.15 -15.49
C ILE A 100 14.11 9.97 -16.16
N GLY A 101 13.49 9.41 -17.20
CA GLY A 101 14.03 8.28 -17.96
C GLY A 101 13.88 6.93 -17.23
N SER A 102 13.28 6.91 -16.05
CA SER A 102 12.85 5.70 -15.36
C SER A 102 11.39 5.36 -15.71
N THR A 103 11.01 4.09 -15.52
CA THR A 103 9.67 3.60 -15.83
C THR A 103 8.74 3.84 -14.64
N ASN A 104 7.64 4.57 -14.87
CA ASN A 104 6.53 4.66 -13.93
C ASN A 104 5.77 3.33 -13.90
N SER A 105 5.21 2.97 -12.76
CA SER A 105 4.45 1.74 -12.55
C SER A 105 3.02 2.03 -12.12
N ASP A 106 2.66 1.65 -10.90
CA ASP A 106 1.30 1.69 -10.38
C ASP A 106 0.95 3.02 -9.70
N LEU A 107 -0.34 3.22 -9.41
CA LEU A 107 -0.87 4.38 -8.68
C LEU A 107 -1.70 3.92 -7.49
N ALA A 108 -1.47 4.53 -6.33
CA ALA A 108 -2.34 4.42 -5.16
C ALA A 108 -2.80 5.81 -4.72
N PHE A 109 -3.91 5.89 -3.98
CA PHE A 109 -4.51 7.15 -3.58
C PHE A 109 -4.77 7.19 -2.07
N LYS A 110 -4.51 8.35 -1.44
CA LYS A 110 -4.88 8.63 -0.04
C LYS A 110 -5.36 10.07 0.06
N GLY A 111 -6.67 10.27 0.27
CA GLY A 111 -7.25 11.61 0.26
C GLY A 111 -7.01 12.33 -1.08
N ASN A 112 -6.41 13.51 -1.04
CA ASN A 112 -6.07 14.31 -2.23
C ASN A 112 -4.66 14.01 -2.77
N TYR A 113 -4.03 12.90 -2.36
CA TYR A 113 -2.70 12.55 -2.83
C TYR A 113 -2.73 11.34 -3.76
N ALA A 114 -1.99 11.45 -4.86
CA ALA A 114 -1.66 10.33 -5.73
C ALA A 114 -0.22 9.88 -5.45
N ILE A 115 -0.06 8.63 -5.04
CA ILE A 115 1.24 7.99 -4.85
C ILE A 115 1.54 7.22 -6.13
N GLN A 116 2.61 7.61 -6.81
CA GLN A 116 3.05 7.06 -8.08
C GLN A 116 4.29 6.21 -7.89
N GLY A 117 4.17 4.92 -8.17
CA GLY A 117 5.29 4.01 -8.26
C GLY A 117 6.19 4.31 -9.46
N ASN A 118 7.49 4.09 -9.30
CA ASN A 118 8.49 4.21 -10.36
C ASN A 118 9.66 3.26 -10.06
N TYR A 119 10.37 2.75 -11.07
CA TYR A 119 11.47 1.80 -10.83
C TYR A 119 12.60 2.34 -9.91
N ASN A 120 12.67 3.66 -9.74
CA ASN A 120 13.58 4.34 -8.82
C ASN A 120 13.00 4.58 -7.41
N GLY A 121 11.72 4.31 -7.14
CA GLY A 121 11.08 4.51 -5.84
C GLY A 121 9.60 4.88 -5.98
N PHE A 122 9.15 5.89 -5.25
CA PHE A 122 7.80 6.43 -5.44
C PHE A 122 7.79 7.95 -5.27
N MET A 123 6.78 8.58 -5.86
CA MET A 123 6.51 10.01 -5.74
C MET A 123 5.12 10.21 -5.18
N VAL A 124 4.94 11.24 -4.36
CA VAL A 124 3.63 11.65 -3.83
C VAL A 124 3.29 13.01 -4.45
N TRP A 125 2.14 13.06 -5.10
CA TRP A 125 1.61 14.26 -5.73
C TRP A 125 0.36 14.73 -4.98
N ASP A 126 0.30 16.01 -4.61
CA ASP A 126 -0.95 16.65 -4.22
C ASP A 126 -1.75 16.96 -5.49
N ILE A 127 -2.92 16.33 -5.60
CA ILE A 127 -3.86 16.45 -6.71
C ILE A 127 -5.13 17.23 -6.31
N SER A 128 -5.08 18.02 -5.23
CA SER A 128 -6.18 18.91 -4.81
C SER A 128 -6.59 19.88 -5.93
N ASN A 129 -5.64 20.27 -6.79
CA ASN A 129 -5.90 20.90 -8.08
C ASN A 129 -5.45 19.97 -9.22
N PRO A 130 -6.35 19.26 -9.91
CA PRO A 130 -5.97 18.28 -10.94
C PRO A 130 -5.36 18.91 -12.20
N ALA A 131 -5.56 20.22 -12.42
CA ALA A 131 -4.92 20.95 -13.51
C ALA A 131 -3.51 21.46 -13.16
N ASP A 132 -3.10 21.37 -11.89
CA ASP A 132 -1.77 21.73 -11.42
C ASP A 132 -1.32 20.81 -10.27
N PRO A 133 -1.10 19.50 -10.53
CA PRO A 133 -0.56 18.59 -9.53
C PRO A 133 0.81 19.06 -9.06
N THR A 134 1.04 19.03 -7.75
CA THR A 134 2.31 19.47 -7.15
C THR A 134 3.02 18.32 -6.47
N LEU A 135 4.34 18.22 -6.64
CA LEU A 135 5.15 17.21 -5.98
C LEU A 135 5.27 17.54 -4.48
N VAL A 136 4.96 16.58 -3.64
CA VAL A 136 5.05 16.70 -2.17
C VAL A 136 6.29 15.95 -1.67
N VAL A 137 6.47 14.71 -2.13
CA VAL A 137 7.58 13.85 -1.75
C VAL A 137 8.08 13.10 -2.97
N ASP A 138 9.40 13.00 -3.12
CA ASP A 138 10.08 12.06 -4.00
C ASP A 138 10.97 11.13 -3.18
N PHE A 139 10.51 9.89 -2.98
CA PHE A 139 11.23 8.91 -2.19
C PHE A 139 12.12 8.07 -3.10
N LEU A 140 13.35 8.53 -3.33
CA LEU A 140 14.34 7.80 -4.11
C LEU A 140 14.80 6.55 -3.36
N CYS A 141 14.36 5.38 -3.82
CA CYS A 141 14.70 4.11 -3.24
C CYS A 141 14.60 3.00 -4.32
N PRO A 142 15.60 2.87 -5.20
CA PRO A 142 15.50 1.99 -6.37
C PRO A 142 15.30 0.52 -5.97
N ALA A 143 14.40 -0.16 -6.69
CA ALA A 143 14.21 -1.60 -6.56
C ALA A 143 13.62 -2.27 -7.81
N SER A 144 13.38 -1.53 -8.91
CA SER A 144 12.48 -1.94 -9.99
C SER A 144 11.03 -2.13 -9.52
N GLN A 145 10.09 -2.10 -10.46
CA GLN A 145 8.66 -2.27 -10.22
C GLN A 145 8.09 -1.14 -9.38
N SER A 146 8.23 -1.22 -8.06
CA SER A 146 7.71 -0.23 -7.11
C SER A 146 6.22 0.04 -7.31
N ASP A 147 5.46 -0.97 -7.74
CA ASP A 147 4.00 -0.98 -7.64
C ASP A 147 3.59 -0.70 -6.19
N VAL A 148 2.57 0.12 -6.02
CA VAL A 148 2.16 0.69 -4.74
C VAL A 148 0.74 0.30 -4.36
N SER A 149 0.49 0.03 -3.09
CA SER A 149 -0.87 -0.07 -2.54
C SER A 149 -0.91 0.54 -1.15
N VAL A 150 -2.06 1.13 -0.80
CA VAL A 150 -2.28 1.78 0.50
C VAL A 150 -3.30 0.99 1.31
N TYR A 151 -3.01 0.79 2.60
CA TYR A 151 -3.94 0.27 3.59
C TYR A 151 -3.89 1.14 4.85
N GLY A 152 -4.92 1.95 5.08
CA GLY A 152 -4.93 2.93 6.16
C GLY A 152 -3.72 3.87 6.07
N ASP A 153 -2.82 3.76 7.05
CA ASP A 153 -1.58 4.54 7.12
C ASP A 153 -0.34 3.77 6.63
N LEU A 154 -0.51 2.60 6.02
CA LEU A 154 0.59 1.83 5.44
C LEU A 154 0.64 1.94 3.92
N LEU A 155 1.85 2.08 3.38
CA LEU A 155 2.16 1.99 1.96
C LEU A 155 3.03 0.75 1.72
N PHE A 156 2.56 -0.14 0.86
CA PHE A 156 3.29 -1.30 0.40
C PHE A 156 3.91 -1.00 -0.95
N VAL A 157 5.20 -1.30 -1.12
CA VAL A 157 5.94 -1.01 -2.36
C VAL A 157 6.69 -2.25 -2.83
N SER A 158 6.41 -2.69 -4.05
CA SER A 158 7.05 -3.84 -4.68
C SER A 158 8.53 -3.60 -4.99
N GLY A 159 9.36 -4.62 -4.79
CA GLY A 159 10.75 -4.63 -5.24
C GLY A 159 11.13 -5.99 -5.84
N GLU A 160 11.56 -6.00 -7.09
CA GLU A 160 11.94 -7.25 -7.78
C GLU A 160 13.38 -7.27 -8.26
N GLY A 161 13.87 -6.10 -8.66
CA GLY A 161 15.13 -5.93 -9.36
C GLY A 161 16.31 -6.43 -8.54
N LEU A 162 17.34 -6.90 -9.25
CA LEU A 162 18.56 -7.34 -8.59
C LEU A 162 19.32 -6.14 -7.99
N GLY A 163 19.17 -4.92 -8.52
CA GLY A 163 19.89 -3.76 -8.00
C GLY A 163 19.39 -3.25 -6.65
N GLY A 164 18.16 -3.54 -6.25
CA GLY A 164 17.52 -2.90 -5.09
C GLY A 164 18.23 -3.20 -3.77
N ARG A 165 18.33 -2.18 -2.90
CA ARG A 165 18.93 -2.29 -1.58
C ARG A 165 17.93 -2.13 -0.44
N LEU A 166 18.23 -2.79 0.67
CA LEU A 166 17.46 -2.69 1.92
C LEU A 166 17.51 -1.30 2.54
N ASP A 167 18.62 -0.57 2.36
CA ASP A 167 18.86 0.78 2.90
C ASP A 167 18.52 1.90 1.91
N CYS A 168 17.85 1.58 0.80
CA CYS A 168 17.54 2.52 -0.28
C CYS A 168 18.75 3.13 -1.01
N GLY A 169 19.97 2.62 -0.79
CA GLY A 169 21.16 3.09 -1.51
C GLY A 169 21.04 2.92 -3.04
N THR A 170 21.62 3.86 -3.78
CA THR A 170 21.55 3.93 -5.25
C THR A 170 22.73 3.25 -5.96
N GLU A 171 23.71 2.76 -5.21
CA GLU A 171 24.91 2.09 -5.75
C GLU A 171 24.65 0.66 -6.29
N GLY A 172 23.44 0.15 -6.07
CA GLY A 172 23.02 -1.17 -6.53
C GLY A 172 23.64 -2.34 -5.76
N VAL A 173 23.43 -3.56 -6.27
CA VAL A 173 24.03 -4.80 -5.73
C VAL A 173 24.65 -5.63 -6.86
N ASN A 174 25.99 -5.70 -6.87
CA ASN A 174 26.77 -6.33 -7.94
C ASN A 174 27.18 -7.79 -7.65
N LYS A 175 26.88 -8.31 -6.46
CA LYS A 175 27.17 -9.70 -6.08
C LYS A 175 26.02 -10.62 -6.48
N ARG A 176 26.29 -11.92 -6.67
CA ARG A 176 25.25 -12.93 -6.92
C ARG A 176 24.32 -13.10 -5.70
N ALA A 177 24.89 -13.17 -4.52
CA ALA A 177 24.19 -13.21 -3.24
C ALA A 177 24.63 -12.03 -2.36
N SER A 178 23.69 -11.28 -1.81
CA SER A 178 23.98 -10.18 -0.90
C SER A 178 22.91 -10.03 0.18
N LYS A 179 23.35 -9.84 1.42
CA LYS A 179 22.46 -9.50 2.54
C LYS A 179 21.94 -8.06 2.48
N GLU A 180 22.50 -7.23 1.60
CA GLU A 180 22.05 -5.84 1.38
C GLU A 180 20.92 -5.76 0.36
N ARG A 181 20.66 -6.83 -0.42
CA ARG A 181 19.68 -6.80 -1.50
C ARG A 181 18.25 -6.83 -0.97
N LEU A 182 17.43 -5.91 -1.44
CA LEU A 182 15.99 -6.00 -1.30
C LEU A 182 15.37 -6.68 -2.52
N ARG A 183 14.60 -7.73 -2.28
CA ARG A 183 13.57 -8.25 -3.20
C ARG A 183 12.35 -8.70 -2.38
N GLY A 184 11.17 -8.19 -2.66
CA GLY A 184 9.93 -8.47 -1.93
C GLY A 184 9.09 -7.22 -1.77
N ILE A 185 8.55 -6.98 -0.57
CA ILE A 185 7.70 -5.82 -0.27
C ILE A 185 8.41 -4.91 0.73
N ARG A 186 8.46 -3.61 0.45
CA ARG A 186 8.75 -2.57 1.44
C ARG A 186 7.45 -2.07 2.06
N ILE A 187 7.48 -1.72 3.33
CA ILE A 187 6.36 -1.23 4.10
C ILE A 187 6.77 0.12 4.68
N PHE A 188 6.04 1.15 4.31
CA PHE A 188 6.20 2.50 4.82
C PHE A 188 4.99 2.89 5.67
N ASP A 189 5.24 3.63 6.75
CA ASP A 189 4.21 4.38 7.44
C ASP A 189 4.06 5.74 6.73
N ILE A 190 2.83 6.04 6.32
CA ILE A 190 2.42 7.25 5.64
C ILE A 190 1.33 7.99 6.42
N SER A 191 1.27 7.81 7.75
CA SER A 191 0.43 8.60 8.66
C SER A 191 0.66 10.10 8.46
N ASP A 192 1.93 10.49 8.32
CA ASP A 192 2.34 11.77 7.75
C ASP A 192 2.81 11.55 6.31
N ILE A 193 1.95 11.89 5.35
CA ILE A 193 2.19 11.66 3.92
C ILE A 193 3.34 12.52 3.38
N GLU A 194 3.67 13.63 4.05
CA GLU A 194 4.80 14.49 3.69
C GLU A 194 6.13 13.93 4.18
N ASN A 195 6.11 13.00 5.14
CA ASN A 195 7.31 12.37 5.71
C ASN A 195 7.16 10.84 5.83
N PRO A 196 7.08 10.09 4.71
CA PRO A 196 6.97 8.63 4.75
C PRO A 196 8.13 7.98 5.49
N GLU A 197 7.84 7.10 6.45
CA GLU A 197 8.84 6.39 7.24
C GLU A 197 8.98 4.94 6.76
N TYR A 198 10.19 4.50 6.42
CA TYR A 198 10.45 3.12 6.05
C TYR A 198 10.49 2.23 7.29
N VAL A 199 9.40 1.51 7.56
CA VAL A 199 9.22 0.73 8.80
C VAL A 199 9.85 -0.66 8.71
N SER A 200 9.55 -1.40 7.65
CA SER A 200 9.96 -2.80 7.52
C SER A 200 9.86 -3.30 6.09
N ASN A 201 10.35 -4.51 5.83
CA ASN A 201 10.22 -5.20 4.55
C ASN A 201 9.98 -6.69 4.77
N VAL A 202 9.32 -7.31 3.78
CA VAL A 202 9.16 -8.76 3.67
C VAL A 202 10.00 -9.23 2.48
N GLN A 203 11.04 -10.03 2.75
CA GLN A 203 11.90 -10.60 1.71
C GLN A 203 11.26 -11.85 1.11
N THR A 204 11.11 -11.91 -0.21
CA THR A 204 10.52 -13.07 -0.91
C THR A 204 11.53 -13.77 -1.80
N CYS A 205 11.43 -15.09 -1.99
CA CYS A 205 12.42 -15.82 -2.79
C CYS A 205 12.53 -15.35 -4.26
N ARG A 206 11.48 -14.72 -4.79
CA ARG A 206 11.40 -14.29 -6.18
C ARG A 206 11.17 -12.78 -6.38
N GLY A 207 11.20 -11.99 -5.30
CA GLY A 207 10.87 -10.57 -5.35
C GLY A 207 9.36 -10.32 -5.46
N SER A 208 8.99 -9.06 -5.68
CA SER A 208 7.62 -8.65 -5.97
C SER A 208 7.62 -7.89 -7.30
N HIS A 209 7.12 -8.53 -8.35
CA HIS A 209 6.82 -7.87 -9.63
C HIS A 209 5.66 -6.90 -9.42
N THR A 210 4.57 -7.44 -8.90
CA THR A 210 3.38 -6.70 -8.47
C THR A 210 2.84 -7.33 -7.20
N HIS A 211 1.93 -6.63 -6.53
CA HIS A 211 1.22 -7.17 -5.38
C HIS A 211 -0.24 -6.70 -5.36
N SER A 212 -1.04 -7.37 -4.55
CA SER A 212 -2.41 -6.94 -4.26
C SER A 212 -2.67 -7.02 -2.77
N VAL A 213 -3.15 -5.92 -2.21
CA VAL A 213 -3.60 -5.88 -0.81
C VAL A 213 -5.04 -6.38 -0.75
N LEU A 214 -5.32 -7.27 0.20
CA LEU A 214 -6.65 -7.74 0.55
C LEU A 214 -6.96 -7.29 1.97
N ASP A 215 -8.01 -6.48 2.08
CA ASP A 215 -8.66 -6.14 3.35
C ASP A 215 -9.74 -7.19 3.64
N ASP A 216 -9.56 -7.97 4.70
CA ASP A 216 -10.55 -8.95 5.13
C ASP A 216 -11.49 -8.30 6.17
N PRO A 217 -12.79 -8.12 5.87
CA PRO A 217 -13.73 -7.48 6.79
C PRO A 217 -13.96 -8.25 8.10
N GLN A 218 -13.44 -9.48 8.22
CA GLN A 218 -13.55 -10.32 9.41
C GLN A 218 -12.23 -10.47 10.19
N ASP A 219 -11.15 -9.85 9.73
CA ASP A 219 -9.83 -9.91 10.36
C ASP A 219 -9.18 -8.53 10.33
N ASP A 220 -9.34 -7.78 11.41
CA ASP A 220 -8.73 -6.45 11.60
C ASP A 220 -7.34 -6.52 12.24
N GLU A 221 -6.84 -7.72 12.56
CA GLU A 221 -5.51 -7.93 13.13
C GLU A 221 -4.43 -8.10 12.04
N ASN A 222 -4.81 -8.45 10.81
CA ASN A 222 -3.89 -8.80 9.74
C ASN A 222 -4.19 -8.06 8.42
N VAL A 223 -3.12 -7.72 7.70
CA VAL A 223 -3.19 -7.24 6.31
C VAL A 223 -2.63 -8.32 5.40
N TYR A 224 -3.43 -8.75 4.43
CA TYR A 224 -3.03 -9.79 3.51
C TYR A 224 -2.45 -9.18 2.23
N VAL A 225 -1.23 -9.53 1.88
CA VAL A 225 -0.56 -9.04 0.66
C VAL A 225 -0.21 -10.22 -0.24
N TYR A 226 -0.87 -10.31 -1.39
CA TYR A 226 -0.60 -11.33 -2.40
C TYR A 226 0.52 -10.86 -3.31
N VAL A 227 1.69 -11.49 -3.19
CA VAL A 227 2.89 -11.11 -3.93
C VAL A 227 3.04 -11.95 -5.20
N SER A 228 3.23 -11.28 -6.33
CA SER A 228 3.54 -11.93 -7.62
C SER A 228 4.99 -11.65 -7.98
N GLY A 229 5.90 -12.59 -7.69
CA GLY A 229 7.31 -12.49 -8.05
C GLY A 229 7.63 -13.23 -9.34
N SER A 230 8.29 -12.57 -10.29
CA SER A 230 8.69 -13.13 -11.58
C SER A 230 10.19 -13.45 -11.65
N ALA A 231 11.03 -12.76 -10.87
CA ALA A 231 12.47 -12.92 -10.94
C ALA A 231 12.96 -14.32 -10.51
N PRO A 232 14.19 -14.71 -10.91
CA PRO A 232 14.75 -16.02 -10.58
C PRO A 232 14.78 -16.27 -9.07
N VAL A 233 14.66 -17.54 -8.67
CA VAL A 233 14.80 -17.94 -7.27
C VAL A 233 16.19 -17.54 -6.77
N ARG A 234 16.26 -16.74 -5.71
CA ARG A 234 17.54 -16.31 -5.13
C ARG A 234 18.30 -17.49 -4.50
N PRO A 235 19.65 -17.43 -4.44
CA PRO A 235 20.44 -18.45 -3.76
C PRO A 235 20.06 -18.59 -2.28
N GLU A 236 20.13 -19.82 -1.75
CA GLU A 236 19.87 -20.11 -0.33
C GLU A 236 20.82 -19.36 0.62
N GLU A 237 22.05 -19.08 0.17
CA GLU A 237 23.02 -18.24 0.89
C GLU A 237 22.54 -16.78 1.04
N GLU A 238 21.75 -16.26 0.09
CA GLU A 238 21.16 -14.92 0.15
C GLU A 238 19.95 -14.92 1.09
N LEU A 239 19.01 -15.85 0.89
CA LEU A 239 17.84 -16.04 1.74
C LEU A 239 17.58 -17.54 1.93
N PRO A 240 17.73 -18.06 3.17
CA PRO A 240 17.49 -19.47 3.46
C PRO A 240 16.08 -19.93 3.10
N GLY A 241 15.96 -21.18 2.64
CA GLY A 241 14.68 -21.78 2.27
C GLY A 241 14.17 -21.45 0.87
N CYS A 242 14.95 -20.74 0.05
CA CYS A 242 14.61 -20.52 -1.35
C CYS A 242 15.04 -21.71 -2.21
N SER A 243 14.05 -22.40 -2.77
CA SER A 243 14.24 -23.60 -3.60
C SER A 243 13.59 -23.43 -4.98
N SER A 244 14.32 -23.79 -6.03
CA SER A 244 13.81 -23.79 -7.41
C SER A 244 13.29 -25.16 -7.86
N ALA A 245 13.28 -26.16 -6.96
CA ALA A 245 12.74 -27.47 -7.26
C ALA A 245 11.23 -27.38 -7.52
N PRO A 246 10.65 -28.25 -8.37
CA PRO A 246 9.21 -28.27 -8.58
C PRO A 246 8.49 -28.66 -7.27
N PRO A 247 7.22 -28.24 -7.08
CA PRO A 247 6.45 -28.59 -5.88
C PRO A 247 6.30 -30.09 -5.60
N SER A 248 6.46 -30.93 -6.63
CA SER A 248 6.47 -32.39 -6.49
C SER A 248 7.73 -32.95 -5.81
N GLU A 249 8.82 -32.20 -5.83
CA GLU A 249 10.11 -32.59 -5.24
C GLU A 249 10.37 -31.84 -3.94
N ASP A 250 9.96 -30.58 -3.85
CA ASP A 250 10.09 -29.75 -2.66
C ASP A 250 8.78 -29.01 -2.35
N PRO A 251 8.07 -29.36 -1.26
CA PRO A 251 6.86 -28.65 -0.87
C PRO A 251 7.11 -27.19 -0.47
N ASN A 252 8.36 -26.77 -0.24
CA ASN A 252 8.75 -25.39 0.04
C ASN A 252 9.24 -24.64 -1.21
N SER A 253 8.91 -25.14 -2.41
CA SER A 253 9.27 -24.52 -3.68
C SER A 253 8.93 -23.03 -3.71
N ALA A 254 9.91 -22.20 -4.08
CA ALA A 254 9.70 -20.76 -4.28
C ALA A 254 8.82 -20.44 -5.50
N LEU A 255 8.41 -21.45 -6.28
CA LEU A 255 7.47 -21.27 -7.39
C LEU A 255 6.03 -21.09 -6.88
N PHE A 256 5.70 -21.61 -5.70
CA PHE A 256 4.39 -21.50 -5.05
C PHE A 256 4.55 -21.52 -3.52
N ARG A 257 4.66 -20.35 -2.90
CA ARG A 257 4.91 -20.21 -1.45
C ARG A 257 4.25 -18.97 -0.87
N ILE A 258 3.83 -19.07 0.39
CA ILE A 258 3.41 -17.93 1.22
C ILE A 258 4.66 -17.39 1.93
N GLU A 259 4.85 -16.07 1.86
CA GLU A 259 5.89 -15.35 2.59
C GLU A 259 5.19 -14.58 3.71
N VAL A 260 5.75 -14.63 4.93
CA VAL A 260 5.22 -13.97 6.12
C VAL A 260 6.25 -12.99 6.64
#